data_AF-A0A9X8XH39-F1
#
_entry.id   AF-A0A9X8XH39-F1
#
_cell.length_a   1.000
_cell.length_b   1.000
_cell.length_c   1.000
_cell.angle_alpha   90.00
_cell.angle_beta   90.00
_cell.angle_gamma   90.00
#
_symmetry.space_group_name_H-M   'P 1'
#
loop_
_entity.id
_entity.type
_entity.pdbx_description
1 polymer ?
#
loop_
_entity_poly.entity_id
_entity_poly.type
_entity_poly.pdbx_seq_one_letter_code
_entity_poly.pdbx_strand_id
1 'polypeptide(L)'
;MKYFDFEAVNELVKEVVFNKERLIEVINTEKGDEPDENTFAKLKNSSFKNGRIDVDVYSQLLEDAPEHARGFIGLPFRINETDDYFESFYIRPTNGRIEDPIRRNRAVQYFAYPNHTFDYFRERCITDYEGPADIGINEWIHLTVIWITKRLPF
;
A
#
# COMPACT_ATOMS: atom_id res chain seq x y z
N MET A 1 5.39 -24.51 6.24
CA MET A 1 5.31 -23.19 5.58
C MET A 1 3.84 -22.95 5.24
N LYS A 2 3.22 -21.88 5.71
CA LYS A 2 1.82 -21.58 5.36
C LYS A 2 1.79 -21.11 3.90
N TYR A 3 0.96 -21.74 3.08
CA TYR A 3 0.75 -21.31 1.70
C TYR A 3 -0.31 -20.20 1.73
N PHE A 4 0.07 -19.01 1.27
CA PHE A 4 -0.88 -17.92 1.10
C PHE A 4 -1.28 -17.87 -0.37
N ASP A 5 -2.58 -18.02 -0.62
CA ASP A 5 -3.14 -17.97 -1.98
C ASP A 5 -3.64 -16.54 -2.23
N PHE A 6 -2.99 -15.86 -3.17
CA PHE A 6 -3.31 -14.50 -3.54
C PHE A 6 -4.02 -14.47 -4.90
N GLU A 7 -5.04 -13.63 -5.03
CA GLU A 7 -5.62 -13.23 -6.31
C GLU A 7 -5.16 -11.83 -6.70
N ALA A 8 -5.02 -11.60 -8.00
CA ALA A 8 -4.69 -10.29 -8.54
C ALA A 8 -5.96 -9.47 -8.76
N VAL A 9 -5.98 -8.25 -8.24
CA VAL A 9 -7.00 -7.24 -8.51
C VAL A 9 -6.33 -6.10 -9.26
N ASN A 10 -6.67 -5.97 -10.56
CA ASN A 10 -6.15 -4.97 -11.49
C ASN A 10 -4.62 -4.86 -11.61
N GLU A 11 -3.89 -5.88 -11.17
CA GLU A 11 -2.43 -5.95 -11.22
C GLU A 11 -1.92 -7.28 -11.76
N LEU A 12 -0.61 -7.39 -11.95
CA LEU A 12 0.04 -8.67 -12.15
C LEU A 12 0.61 -9.17 -10.82
N VAL A 13 0.23 -10.39 -10.45
CA VAL A 13 0.75 -11.08 -9.27
C VAL A 13 1.50 -12.33 -9.72
N LYS A 14 2.75 -12.47 -9.27
CA LYS A 14 3.60 -13.62 -9.58
C LYS A 14 4.25 -14.13 -8.32
N GLU A 15 4.49 -15.43 -8.28
CA GLU A 15 5.36 -16.00 -7.28
C GLU A 15 6.80 -16.02 -7.82
N VAL A 16 7.74 -15.49 -7.03
CA VAL A 16 9.15 -15.43 -7.40
C VAL A 16 10.01 -16.01 -6.29
N VAL A 17 11.25 -16.38 -6.63
CA VAL A 17 12.25 -16.78 -5.63
C VAL A 17 13.35 -15.73 -5.63
N PHE A 18 13.54 -15.08 -4.49
CA PHE A 18 14.57 -14.07 -4.27
C PHE A 18 15.37 -14.43 -3.04
N ASN A 19 16.70 -14.49 -3.14
CA ASN A 19 17.58 -14.90 -2.02
C ASN A 19 17.18 -16.23 -1.34
N LYS A 20 16.65 -17.20 -2.11
CA LYS A 20 16.14 -18.50 -1.64
C LYS A 20 14.83 -18.43 -0.83
N GLU A 21 14.19 -17.26 -0.77
CA GLU A 21 12.87 -17.07 -0.19
C GLU A 21 11.82 -16.97 -1.30
N ARG A 22 10.65 -17.55 -1.06
CA ARG A 22 9.49 -17.41 -1.96
C ARG A 22 8.77 -16.12 -1.62
N LEU A 23 8.62 -15.25 -2.60
CA LEU A 23 7.96 -13.96 -2.47
C LEU A 23 6.77 -13.87 -3.41
N ILE A 24 5.84 -12.98 -3.08
CA ILE A 24 4.80 -12.53 -3.99
C ILE A 24 5.25 -11.21 -4.59
N GLU A 25 5.49 -11.21 -5.88
CA GLU A 25 5.77 -10.02 -6.66
C GLU A 25 4.44 -9.45 -7.17
N VAL A 26 4.20 -8.18 -6.89
CA VAL A 26 3.05 -7.42 -7.38
C VAL A 26 3.58 -6.32 -8.29
N ILE A 27 3.26 -6.40 -9.57
CA ILE A 27 3.73 -5.45 -10.58
C ILE A 27 2.58 -4.54 -10.93
N ASN A 28 2.82 -3.23 -10.74
CA ASN A 28 1.91 -2.22 -11.22
C ASN A 28 1.94 -2.18 -12.76
N THR A 29 0.80 -2.47 -13.39
CA THR A 29 0.69 -2.50 -14.86
C THR A 29 0.07 -1.25 -15.49
N GLU A 30 -0.11 -0.18 -14.71
CA GLU A 30 -0.64 1.12 -15.15
C GLU A 30 -1.90 0.97 -16.02
N LYS A 31 -2.93 0.29 -15.49
CA LYS A 31 -4.25 0.20 -16.14
C LYS A 31 -5.26 1.26 -15.66
N GLY A 32 -4.87 2.13 -14.73
CA GLY A 32 -5.69 3.19 -14.17
C GLY A 32 -5.20 4.57 -14.62
N ASP A 33 -6.15 5.46 -14.94
CA ASP A 33 -5.85 6.87 -15.18
C ASP A 33 -5.74 7.65 -13.85
N GLU A 34 -6.21 7.08 -12.74
CA GLU A 34 -6.26 7.73 -11.43
C GLU A 34 -5.43 7.01 -10.34
N PRO A 35 -4.86 7.77 -9.40
CA PRO A 35 -4.21 7.23 -8.21
C PRO A 35 -5.21 6.64 -7.21
N ASP A 36 -4.70 5.86 -6.23
CA ASP A 36 -5.48 5.27 -5.14
C ASP A 36 -6.59 4.29 -5.61
N GLU A 37 -6.45 3.68 -6.79
CA GLU A 37 -7.38 2.66 -7.31
C GLU A 37 -7.21 1.27 -6.65
N ASN A 38 -8.10 0.32 -6.98
CA ASN A 38 -8.11 -1.05 -6.45
C ASN A 38 -7.07 -1.96 -7.12
N THR A 39 -5.80 -1.59 -6.99
CA THR A 39 -4.66 -2.31 -7.57
C THR A 39 -3.88 -3.05 -6.46
N PHE A 40 -4.13 -4.34 -6.28
CA PHE A 40 -3.50 -5.13 -5.21
C PHE A 40 -3.52 -6.64 -5.39
N ALA A 41 -2.70 -7.34 -4.60
CA ALA A 41 -2.81 -8.77 -4.37
C ALA A 41 -3.68 -9.06 -3.13
N LYS A 42 -4.82 -9.73 -3.31
CA LYS A 42 -5.77 -10.02 -2.24
C LYS A 42 -5.57 -11.44 -1.71
N LEU A 43 -5.41 -11.56 -0.39
CA LEU A 43 -5.32 -12.87 0.26
C LEU A 43 -6.70 -13.54 0.30
N LYS A 44 -6.83 -14.71 -0.33
CA LYS A 44 -8.10 -15.45 -0.34
C LYS A 44 -8.46 -16.04 1.02
N ASN A 45 -9.75 -16.26 1.22
CA ASN A 45 -10.31 -16.95 2.39
C ASN A 45 -9.88 -16.32 3.74
N SER A 46 -9.68 -15.00 3.74
CA SER A 46 -9.31 -14.21 4.91
C SER A 46 -10.35 -13.13 5.13
N SER A 47 -10.96 -13.11 6.32
CA SER A 47 -11.92 -12.06 6.71
C SER A 47 -11.83 -11.83 8.21
N PHE A 48 -11.66 -10.57 8.61
CA PHE A 48 -11.52 -10.19 10.00
C PHE A 48 -11.90 -8.73 10.24
N LYS A 49 -12.64 -8.50 11.33
CA LYS A 49 -13.16 -7.17 11.69
C LYS A 49 -12.10 -6.24 12.28
N ASN A 50 -11.30 -6.78 13.18
CA ASN A 50 -10.13 -6.15 13.80
C ASN A 50 -8.94 -7.03 13.50
N GLY A 51 -7.77 -6.46 13.28
CA GLY A 51 -6.58 -7.27 13.13
C GLY A 51 -5.30 -6.48 13.04
N ARG A 52 -4.25 -7.25 12.82
CA ARG A 52 -2.88 -6.81 12.63
C ARG A 52 -2.33 -7.57 11.44
N ILE A 53 -1.77 -6.85 10.49
CA ILE A 53 -0.96 -7.40 9.40
C ILE A 53 0.49 -6.98 9.69
N ASP A 54 1.39 -7.95 9.64
CA ASP A 54 2.84 -7.75 9.66
C ASP A 54 3.40 -8.32 8.37
N VAL A 55 4.15 -7.52 7.63
CA VAL A 55 4.74 -7.91 6.35
C VAL A 55 6.07 -7.22 6.17
N ASP A 56 7.02 -7.92 5.55
CA ASP A 56 8.21 -7.30 5.00
C ASP A 56 7.98 -7.06 3.51
N VAL A 57 8.16 -5.81 3.09
CA VAL A 57 8.00 -5.39 1.69
C VAL A 57 9.33 -4.96 1.11
N TYR A 58 9.46 -5.11 -0.21
CA TYR A 58 10.62 -4.69 -0.97
C TYR A 58 10.12 -3.95 -2.21
N SER A 59 10.50 -2.68 -2.35
CA SER A 59 10.03 -1.82 -3.45
C SER A 59 11.12 -1.51 -4.44
N GLN A 60 10.77 -1.61 -5.73
CA GLN A 60 11.62 -1.28 -6.86
C GLN A 60 10.84 -0.43 -7.86
N LEU A 61 11.56 0.31 -8.70
CA LEU A 61 10.98 0.98 -9.86
C LEU A 61 11.17 0.07 -11.07
N LEU A 62 10.17 0.02 -11.95
CA LEU A 62 10.33 -0.58 -13.27
C LEU A 62 11.34 0.22 -14.11
N GLU A 63 11.94 -0.42 -15.11
CA GLU A 63 12.92 0.24 -15.99
C GLU A 63 12.33 1.43 -16.76
N ASP A 64 11.03 1.36 -17.07
CA ASP A 64 10.23 2.36 -17.76
C ASP A 64 9.37 3.21 -16.82
N ALA A 65 9.59 3.15 -15.50
CA ALA A 65 8.79 3.87 -14.53
C ALA A 65 8.82 5.40 -14.79
N PRO A 66 7.65 6.07 -14.79
CA PRO A 66 7.58 7.50 -15.09
C PRO A 66 8.23 8.35 -14.00
N GLU A 67 8.54 9.61 -14.31
CA GLU A 67 9.21 10.54 -13.37
C GLU A 67 8.44 10.73 -12.06
N HIS A 68 7.12 10.55 -12.07
CA HIS A 68 6.28 10.66 -10.87
C HIS A 68 6.23 9.37 -10.04
N ALA A 69 6.80 8.25 -10.50
CA ALA A 69 6.86 7.01 -9.75
C ALA A 69 7.66 7.19 -8.44
N ARG A 70 7.14 6.65 -7.34
CA ARG A 70 7.76 6.81 -6.00
C ARG A 70 8.10 5.50 -5.31
N GLY A 71 7.98 4.37 -6.01
CA GLY A 71 8.13 3.02 -5.45
C GLY A 71 6.93 2.63 -4.59
N PHE A 72 5.72 3.03 -5.00
CA PHE A 72 4.50 2.80 -4.24
C PHE A 72 4.36 1.33 -3.84
N ILE A 73 4.21 1.07 -2.54
CA ILE A 73 3.95 -0.26 -2.00
C ILE A 73 3.20 -0.12 -0.69
N GLY A 74 2.28 -1.02 -0.40
CA GLY A 74 1.39 -0.85 0.74
C GLY A 74 0.60 -2.09 1.11
N LEU A 75 -0.38 -1.87 1.99
CA LEU A 75 -1.25 -2.87 2.57
C LEU A 75 -2.69 -2.39 2.47
N PRO A 76 -3.50 -2.96 1.56
CA PRO A 76 -4.95 -2.83 1.63
C PRO A 76 -5.52 -3.74 2.72
N PHE A 77 -6.59 -3.28 3.37
CA PHE A 77 -7.32 -4.01 4.40
C PHE A 77 -8.79 -3.60 4.38
N ARG A 78 -9.64 -4.37 5.07
CA ARG A 78 -11.12 -4.20 5.03
C ARG A 78 -11.68 -4.17 3.60
N ILE A 79 -11.06 -4.93 2.71
CA ILE A 79 -11.50 -5.09 1.32
C ILE A 79 -12.85 -5.80 1.33
N ASN A 80 -13.83 -5.24 0.62
CA ASN A 80 -15.13 -5.85 0.46
C ASN A 80 -15.13 -6.97 -0.60
N GLU A 81 -16.29 -7.58 -0.83
CA GLU A 81 -16.41 -8.73 -1.74
C GLU A 81 -16.21 -8.35 -3.22
N THR A 82 -16.53 -7.11 -3.58
CA THR A 82 -16.47 -6.58 -4.94
C THR A 82 -15.21 -5.77 -5.24
N ASP A 83 -14.27 -5.71 -4.29
CA ASP A 83 -12.97 -5.03 -4.40
C ASP A 83 -13.05 -3.53 -4.72
N ASP A 84 -14.19 -2.90 -4.49
CA ASP A 84 -14.47 -1.49 -4.77
C ASP A 84 -14.63 -0.63 -3.49
N TYR A 85 -14.49 -1.24 -2.31
CA TYR A 85 -14.35 -0.53 -1.03
C TYR A 85 -13.27 -1.18 -0.19
N PHE A 86 -12.29 -0.38 0.19
CA PHE A 86 -11.19 -0.81 1.07
C PHE A 86 -10.51 0.39 1.71
N GLU A 87 -9.73 0.12 2.75
CA GLU A 87 -8.79 1.07 3.34
C GLU A 87 -7.37 0.60 3.02
N SER A 88 -6.42 1.53 2.93
CA SER A 88 -5.03 1.15 2.69
C SER A 88 -4.06 2.13 3.32
N PHE A 89 -2.92 1.58 3.73
CA PHE A 89 -1.71 2.34 3.95
C PHE A 89 -0.70 2.00 2.87
N TYR A 90 -0.07 3.00 2.28
CA TYR A 90 1.08 2.78 1.42
C TYR A 90 2.21 3.72 1.78
N ILE A 91 3.40 3.33 1.32
CA ILE A 91 4.61 4.11 1.43
C ILE A 91 5.14 4.49 0.05
N ARG A 92 5.89 5.58 0.03
CA ARG A 92 6.57 6.14 -1.14
C ARG A 92 8.07 6.14 -0.83
N PRO A 93 8.80 5.02 -0.99
CA PRO A 93 10.16 4.89 -0.47
C PRO A 93 11.16 5.90 -1.03
N THR A 94 10.96 6.40 -2.26
CA THR A 94 11.79 7.50 -2.79
C THR A 94 11.63 8.83 -2.03
N ASN A 95 10.60 8.97 -1.19
CA ASN A 95 10.37 10.17 -0.38
C ASN A 95 11.07 10.10 0.98
N GLY A 96 11.39 8.92 1.51
CA GLY A 96 11.76 8.78 2.91
C GLY A 96 13.00 9.56 3.33
N ARG A 97 13.98 9.68 2.43
CA ARG A 97 15.28 10.33 2.68
C ARG A 97 15.57 11.52 1.74
N ILE A 98 14.55 12.09 1.08
CA ILE A 98 14.76 13.22 0.17
C ILE A 98 14.89 14.55 0.94
N GLU A 99 15.63 15.52 0.40
CA GLU A 99 15.85 16.83 1.05
C GLU A 99 14.62 17.73 1.13
N ASP A 100 13.71 17.64 0.15
CA ASP A 100 12.47 18.42 0.16
C ASP A 100 11.61 18.02 1.38
N PRO A 101 11.36 18.93 2.34
CA PRO A 101 10.63 18.61 3.56
C PRO A 101 9.16 18.29 3.31
N ILE A 102 8.54 18.92 2.30
CA ILE A 102 7.13 18.65 1.94
C ILE A 102 7.03 17.24 1.38
N ARG A 103 7.93 16.87 0.46
CA ARG A 103 7.96 15.52 -0.11
C ARG A 103 8.34 14.48 0.93
N ARG A 104 9.29 14.76 1.82
CA ARG A 104 9.68 13.88 2.92
C ARG A 104 8.50 13.60 3.86
N ASN A 105 7.68 14.60 4.15
CA ASN A 105 6.45 14.45 4.95
C ASN A 105 5.34 13.65 4.24
N ARG A 106 5.57 13.18 3.01
CA ARG A 106 4.63 12.41 2.19
C ARG A 106 5.17 11.01 1.89
N ALA A 107 5.96 10.44 2.81
CA ALA A 107 6.55 9.12 2.67
C ALA A 107 5.57 8.00 3.02
N VAL A 108 4.58 8.28 3.88
CA VAL A 108 3.48 7.40 4.27
C VAL A 108 2.17 8.07 3.90
N GLN A 109 1.19 7.30 3.44
CA GLN A 109 -0.17 7.74 3.12
C GLN A 109 -1.18 6.71 3.63
N TYR A 110 -2.25 7.17 4.26
CA TYR A 110 -3.50 6.43 4.41
C TYR A 110 -4.55 6.92 3.41
N PHE A 111 -5.39 6.02 2.91
CA PHE A 111 -6.60 6.37 2.16
C PHE A 111 -7.72 5.34 2.35
N ALA A 112 -8.95 5.75 2.00
CA ALA A 112 -10.10 4.85 1.92
C ALA A 112 -10.82 5.04 0.59
N TYR A 113 -10.73 4.02 -0.27
CA TYR A 113 -11.32 4.01 -1.60
C TYR A 113 -12.84 3.76 -1.51
N PRO A 114 -13.66 4.42 -2.36
CA PRO A 114 -13.27 5.37 -3.41
C PRO A 114 -13.23 6.84 -2.97
N ASN A 115 -13.78 7.17 -1.81
CA ASN A 115 -14.18 8.56 -1.52
C ASN A 115 -13.15 9.39 -0.74
N HIS A 116 -12.17 8.76 -0.07
CA HIS A 116 -11.21 9.42 0.81
C HIS A 116 -9.78 9.14 0.33
N THR A 117 -9.47 9.61 -0.87
CA THR A 117 -8.13 9.54 -1.50
C THR A 117 -7.16 10.55 -0.87
N PHE A 118 -5.88 10.49 -1.26
CA PHE A 118 -4.91 11.49 -0.82
C PHE A 118 -5.31 12.92 -1.25
N ASP A 119 -5.89 13.07 -2.45
CA ASP A 119 -6.36 14.37 -2.95
C ASP A 119 -7.54 14.89 -2.14
N TYR A 120 -8.51 14.03 -1.80
CA TYR A 120 -9.63 14.39 -0.93
C TYR A 120 -9.15 15.04 0.38
N PHE A 121 -8.13 14.44 1.02
CA PHE A 121 -7.58 14.95 2.28
C PHE A 121 -6.83 16.26 2.08
N ARG A 122 -5.98 16.37 1.05
CA ARG A 122 -5.19 17.57 0.77
C ARG A 122 -6.07 18.76 0.42
N GLU A 123 -7.08 18.58 -0.42
CA GLU A 123 -8.05 19.64 -0.78
C GLU A 123 -8.80 20.20 0.44
N ARG A 124 -8.96 19.38 1.49
CA ARG A 124 -9.64 19.75 2.74
C ARG A 124 -8.67 20.16 3.85
N CYS A 125 -7.38 20.27 3.56
CA CYS A 125 -6.33 20.57 4.52
C CYS A 125 -6.30 19.59 5.72
N ILE A 126 -6.68 18.32 5.50
CA ILE A 126 -6.60 17.25 6.49
C ILE A 126 -5.22 16.60 6.35
N THR A 127 -4.33 16.83 7.31
CA THR A 127 -2.91 16.42 7.19
C THR A 127 -2.56 15.16 7.99
N ASP A 128 -3.49 14.64 8.81
CA ASP A 128 -3.23 13.52 9.73
C ASP A 128 -2.96 12.17 9.04
N TYR A 129 -3.24 12.08 7.73
CA TYR A 129 -3.16 10.85 6.94
C TYR A 129 -1.93 10.77 6.04
N GLU A 130 -1.01 11.73 6.14
CA GLU A 130 0.32 11.68 5.53
C GLU A 130 1.42 11.87 6.58
N GLY A 131 2.57 11.24 6.37
CA GLY A 131 3.69 11.42 7.29
C GLY A 131 5.05 11.03 6.72
N PRO A 132 6.14 11.37 7.43
CA PRO A 132 7.49 10.96 7.09
C PRO A 132 7.78 9.54 7.57
N ALA A 133 8.74 8.89 6.92
CA ALA A 133 9.32 7.60 7.33
C ALA A 133 10.76 7.50 6.81
N ASP A 134 11.65 6.90 7.58
CA ASP A 134 13.02 6.61 7.15
C ASP A 134 13.06 5.30 6.35
N ILE A 135 12.86 5.42 5.04
CA ILE A 135 12.72 4.31 4.09
C ILE A 135 13.34 4.67 2.73
N GLY A 136 13.67 3.65 1.94
CA GLY A 136 14.25 3.76 0.61
C GLY A 136 13.81 2.66 -0.35
N ILE A 137 14.10 2.83 -1.64
CA ILE A 137 13.93 1.76 -2.63
C ILE A 137 15.07 0.74 -2.49
N ASN A 138 14.84 -0.48 -2.97
CA ASN A 138 15.82 -1.59 -2.94
C ASN A 138 16.28 -2.01 -1.53
N GLU A 139 15.46 -1.77 -0.51
CA GLU A 139 15.67 -2.28 0.86
C GLU A 139 14.40 -2.93 1.40
N TRP A 140 14.58 -3.81 2.38
CA TRP A 140 13.48 -4.44 3.10
C TRP A 140 12.88 -3.48 4.11
N ILE A 141 11.56 -3.32 4.09
CA ILE A 141 10.80 -2.44 4.97
C ILE A 141 9.75 -3.27 5.69
N HIS A 142 9.75 -3.23 7.02
CA HIS A 142 8.73 -3.89 7.82
C HIS A 142 7.52 -2.97 7.98
N LEU A 143 6.34 -3.43 7.55
CA LEU A 143 5.08 -2.74 7.75
C LEU A 143 4.20 -3.48 8.75
N THR A 144 3.69 -2.73 9.71
CA THR A 144 2.63 -3.18 10.61
C THR A 144 1.41 -2.29 10.39
N VAL A 145 0.27 -2.89 10.05
CA VAL A 145 -1.02 -2.20 10.05
C VAL A 145 -1.93 -2.84 11.10
N ILE A 146 -2.45 -2.04 12.01
CA ILE A 146 -3.37 -2.47 13.07
C ILE A 146 -4.66 -1.67 12.93
N TRP A 147 -5.79 -2.35 12.92
CA TRP A 147 -7.09 -1.69 12.96
C TRP A 147 -7.98 -2.33 14.00
N ILE A 148 -8.68 -1.46 14.70
CA ILE A 148 -9.65 -1.81 15.71
C ILE A 148 -10.90 -0.97 15.45
N THR A 149 -12.05 -1.63 15.32
CA THR A 149 -13.33 -0.94 15.39
C THR A 149 -13.46 -0.36 16.80
N LYS A 150 -13.41 0.97 16.93
CA LYS A 150 -13.87 1.61 18.16
C LYS A 150 -15.37 1.31 18.28
N ARG A 151 -15.81 0.69 19.38
CA ARG A 151 -17.22 0.83 19.79
C ARG A 151 -17.41 2.32 20.03
N LEU A 152 -18.28 2.97 19.26
CA LEU A 152 -18.82 4.25 19.68
C LEU A 152 -19.45 4.02 21.08
N PRO A 153 -19.11 4.81 22.10
CA PRO A 153 -19.90 4.80 23.32
C PRO A 153 -21.33 5.19 22.91
N PHE A 154 -22.27 4.28 23.15
CA PHE A 154 -23.70 4.60 23.05
C PHE A 154 -24.07 5.64 24.10
#